data_AF-A0A2T8I2T4-F1
#
_entry.id   AF-A0A2T8I2T4-F1
#
_cell.length_a   1.000
_cell.length_b   1.000
_cell.length_c   1.000
_cell.angle_alpha   90.00
_cell.angle_beta   90.00
_cell.angle_gamma   90.00
#
_symmetry.space_group_name_H-M   'P 1'
#
loop_
_entity.id
_entity.type
_entity.pdbx_description
1 polymer ?
#
loop_
_entity_poly.entity_id
_entity_poly.type
_entity_poly.pdbx_seq_one_letter_code
_entity_poly.pdbx_strand_id
1 'polypeptide(L)'
;MADVQRIFWDAEGYAHTDCLYWEGFPRILWDTLRIYHYPDPPQYKGREFTEVGVPRCRATITITHHPTLEWQSIEIEVVGYRLVDAFEVAALKAITTFCEQHPNAVVAYPIGLFPAVFAHDAEWTFRTTYLRRLVGDIAEETLRAVIRYMNAQYRFQSLKQRCMDDMVNLAQDFHRDLTLKDDQIHSLGQGIAGRDTTIGHLEVQILEGDTQILQRNIVIDFLEEQVHDLNQELGDALGHIEMLQEQQMSPLVLNELEEEEEGSEKEPEEIEGVSEIDSEHGDPEPNPQDDDSSSGSASSVGNLDNF
;
A
#
# COMPACT_ATOMS: atom_id res chain seq x y z
N MET A 1 -21.11 -25.66 -2.89
CA MET A 1 -19.73 -25.34 -2.48
C MET A 1 -18.85 -26.50 -2.93
N ALA A 2 -17.77 -26.27 -3.65
CA ALA A 2 -16.85 -27.36 -4.04
C ALA A 2 -16.03 -27.74 -2.80
N ASP A 3 -16.07 -29.01 -2.44
CA ASP A 3 -15.41 -29.55 -1.25
C ASP A 3 -13.89 -29.53 -1.46
N VAL A 4 -13.17 -28.69 -0.70
CA VAL A 4 -11.71 -28.46 -0.82
C VAL A 4 -10.89 -29.63 -0.23
N GLN A 5 -11.55 -30.69 0.25
CA GLN A 5 -10.94 -31.82 0.98
C GLN A 5 -9.93 -32.70 0.20
N ARG A 6 -9.55 -32.37 -1.04
CA ARG A 6 -8.62 -33.18 -1.86
C ARG A 6 -7.52 -32.39 -2.58
N ILE A 7 -7.27 -31.15 -2.17
CA ILE A 7 -6.08 -30.42 -2.55
C ILE A 7 -5.07 -30.54 -1.40
N PHE A 8 -3.94 -31.19 -1.69
CA PHE A 8 -2.82 -31.25 -0.77
C PHE A 8 -1.90 -30.05 -1.00
N TRP A 9 -1.47 -29.38 0.06
CA TRP A 9 -0.50 -28.30 -0.03
C TRP A 9 0.86 -28.78 0.48
N ASP A 10 1.91 -28.60 -0.31
CA ASP A 10 3.28 -28.90 0.12
C ASP A 10 3.88 -27.78 0.98
N ALA A 11 5.07 -28.04 1.55
CA ALA A 11 5.77 -27.09 2.41
C ALA A 11 6.22 -25.83 1.65
N GLU A 12 6.36 -25.94 0.33
CA GLU A 12 6.73 -24.88 -0.59
C GLU A 12 5.52 -24.04 -1.05
N GLY A 13 4.30 -24.37 -0.60
CA GLY A 13 3.07 -23.62 -0.89
C GLY A 13 2.43 -23.95 -2.24
N TYR A 14 2.73 -25.11 -2.82
CA TYR A 14 2.05 -25.61 -4.00
C TYR A 14 0.87 -26.52 -3.64
N ALA A 15 -0.25 -26.28 -4.30
CA ALA A 15 -1.42 -27.15 -4.35
C ALA A 15 -1.17 -28.32 -5.30
N HIS A 16 -1.47 -29.55 -4.86
CA HIS A 16 -1.41 -30.77 -5.64
C HIS A 16 -2.75 -31.49 -5.59
N THR A 17 -3.23 -31.96 -6.74
CA THR A 17 -4.51 -32.65 -6.85
C THR A 17 -4.62 -33.43 -8.17
N ASP A 18 -5.54 -34.39 -8.24
CA ASP A 18 -5.91 -35.09 -9.48
C ASP A 18 -7.13 -34.43 -10.17
N CYS A 19 -7.76 -33.44 -9.53
CA CYS A 19 -8.98 -32.77 -9.98
C CYS A 19 -10.16 -33.72 -10.33
N LEU A 20 -10.17 -34.96 -9.83
CA LEU A 20 -11.18 -35.97 -10.20
C LEU A 20 -12.44 -35.93 -9.36
N TYR A 21 -12.49 -35.06 -8.35
CA TYR A 21 -13.56 -35.00 -7.35
C TYR A 21 -14.73 -34.10 -7.73
N TRP A 22 -14.64 -33.44 -8.88
CA TRP A 22 -15.75 -32.69 -9.47
C TRP A 22 -15.90 -33.05 -10.96
N GLU A 23 -17.10 -32.81 -11.51
CA GLU A 23 -17.34 -32.98 -12.95
C GLU A 23 -16.86 -31.75 -13.73
N GLY A 24 -16.02 -31.94 -14.74
CA GLY A 24 -15.40 -30.84 -15.50
C GLY A 24 -14.41 -31.36 -16.54
N PHE A 25 -13.60 -30.47 -17.11
CA PHE A 25 -12.57 -30.86 -18.07
C PHE A 25 -11.54 -31.85 -17.52
N PRO A 26 -11.06 -31.73 -16.26
CA PRO A 26 -10.16 -32.72 -15.68
C PRO A 26 -10.71 -34.15 -15.70
N ARG A 27 -12.00 -34.31 -15.39
CA ARG A 27 -12.66 -35.61 -15.39
C ARG A 27 -12.81 -36.18 -16.80
N ILE A 28 -13.20 -35.33 -17.75
CA ILE A 28 -13.31 -35.71 -19.17
C ILE A 28 -11.94 -36.14 -19.72
N LEU A 29 -10.89 -35.40 -19.40
CA LEU A 29 -9.53 -35.72 -19.80
C LEU A 29 -9.12 -37.08 -19.24
N TRP A 30 -9.34 -37.33 -17.94
CA TRP A 30 -9.00 -38.61 -17.35
C TRP A 30 -9.76 -39.78 -17.98
N ASP A 31 -11.07 -39.64 -18.16
CA ASP A 31 -11.88 -40.68 -18.80
C ASP A 31 -11.40 -40.95 -20.24
N THR A 32 -10.92 -39.92 -20.95
CA THR A 32 -10.30 -40.08 -22.28
C THR A 32 -9.01 -40.88 -22.20
N LEU A 33 -8.08 -40.51 -21.31
CA LEU A 33 -6.79 -41.18 -21.19
C LEU A 33 -6.95 -42.65 -20.79
N ARG A 34 -7.98 -42.99 -20.00
CA ARG A 34 -8.31 -44.38 -19.66
C ARG A 34 -8.69 -45.23 -20.86
N ILE A 35 -9.35 -44.66 -21.88
CA ILE A 35 -9.67 -45.39 -23.12
C ILE A 35 -8.39 -45.84 -23.82
N TYR A 36 -7.33 -45.04 -23.72
CA TYR A 36 -6.02 -45.36 -24.28
C TYR A 36 -5.11 -46.12 -23.31
N HIS A 37 -5.62 -46.60 -22.16
CA HIS A 37 -4.87 -47.40 -21.19
C HIS A 37 -3.72 -46.66 -20.48
N TYR A 38 -3.85 -45.35 -20.26
CA TYR A 38 -2.97 -44.68 -19.30
C TYR A 38 -3.17 -45.24 -17.88
N PRO A 39 -2.08 -45.52 -17.14
CA PRO A 39 -2.17 -46.17 -15.82
C PRO A 39 -2.62 -45.20 -14.73
N ASP A 40 -2.17 -43.94 -14.80
CA ASP A 40 -2.33 -42.95 -13.76
C ASP A 40 -3.03 -41.68 -14.27
N PRO A 41 -3.82 -40.99 -13.43
CA PRO A 41 -4.48 -39.76 -13.81
C PRO A 41 -3.49 -38.60 -13.99
N PRO A 42 -3.86 -37.58 -14.79
CA PRO A 42 -3.08 -36.36 -14.89
C PRO A 42 -2.87 -35.74 -13.52
N GLN A 43 -1.65 -35.26 -13.27
CA GLN A 43 -1.29 -34.58 -12.03
C GLN A 43 -1.43 -33.08 -12.22
N TYR A 44 -2.11 -32.42 -11.29
CA TYR A 44 -2.27 -30.97 -11.28
C TYR A 44 -1.48 -30.40 -10.12
N LYS A 45 -0.62 -29.44 -10.44
CA LYS A 45 0.16 -28.66 -9.49
C LYS A 45 -0.17 -27.19 -9.68
N GLY A 46 -0.36 -26.44 -8.61
CA GLY A 46 -0.62 -25.01 -8.71
C GLY A 46 -0.03 -24.21 -7.56
N ARG A 47 0.14 -22.92 -7.75
CA ARG A 47 0.53 -21.98 -6.70
C ARG A 47 -0.23 -20.68 -6.83
N GLU A 48 -0.57 -20.07 -5.72
CA GLU A 48 -1.14 -18.73 -5.67
C GLU A 48 -0.03 -17.71 -5.39
N PHE A 49 -0.13 -16.53 -5.99
CA PHE A 49 0.80 -15.43 -5.80
C PHE A 49 0.11 -14.09 -6.06
N THR A 50 0.70 -12.99 -5.59
CA THR A 50 0.17 -11.65 -5.85
C THR A 50 1.07 -10.92 -6.82
N GLU A 51 0.49 -10.33 -7.86
CA GLU A 51 1.20 -9.53 -8.86
C GLU A 51 0.59 -8.13 -8.89
N VAL A 52 1.37 -7.12 -8.48
CA VAL A 52 0.92 -5.71 -8.41
C VAL A 52 -0.40 -5.56 -7.62
N GLY A 53 -0.50 -6.23 -6.47
CA GLY A 53 -1.70 -6.20 -5.63
C GLY A 53 -2.88 -7.05 -6.12
N VAL A 54 -2.76 -7.70 -7.28
CA VAL A 54 -3.80 -8.57 -7.83
C VAL A 54 -3.50 -10.04 -7.52
N PRO A 55 -4.42 -10.79 -6.89
CA PRO A 55 -4.28 -12.23 -6.72
C PRO A 55 -4.20 -12.96 -8.07
N ARG A 56 -3.19 -13.80 -8.21
CA ARG A 56 -2.93 -14.64 -9.38
C ARG A 56 -2.68 -16.07 -8.94
N CYS A 57 -2.78 -16.97 -9.89
CA CYS A 57 -2.31 -18.34 -9.70
C CYS A 57 -1.62 -18.85 -10.95
N ARG A 58 -0.77 -19.83 -10.76
CA ARG A 58 -0.14 -20.60 -11.83
C ARG A 58 -0.50 -22.06 -11.61
N ALA A 59 -1.02 -22.69 -12.64
CA ALA A 59 -1.39 -24.09 -12.66
C ALA A 59 -0.63 -24.82 -13.74
N THR A 60 -0.14 -26.01 -13.43
CA THR A 60 0.53 -26.93 -14.32
C THR A 60 -0.21 -28.25 -14.28
N ILE A 61 -0.50 -28.80 -15.44
CA ILE A 61 -0.96 -30.18 -15.59
C ILE A 61 0.13 -31.01 -16.26
N THR A 62 0.33 -32.23 -15.78
CA THR A 62 1.25 -33.20 -16.35
C THR A 62 0.53 -34.49 -16.68
N ILE A 63 0.56 -34.87 -17.96
CA ILE A 63 0.23 -36.21 -18.45
C ILE A 63 1.56 -36.91 -18.71
N THR A 64 1.80 -38.02 -18.04
CA THR A 64 3.05 -38.79 -18.18
C THR A 64 3.18 -39.38 -19.58
N HIS A 65 4.37 -39.85 -19.95
CA HIS A 65 4.55 -40.60 -21.20
C HIS A 65 3.66 -41.84 -21.23
N HIS A 66 3.22 -42.24 -22.42
CA HIS A 66 2.42 -43.44 -22.57
C HIS A 66 3.30 -44.69 -22.47
N PRO A 67 2.94 -45.71 -21.66
CA PRO A 67 3.80 -46.88 -21.42
C PRO A 67 4.10 -47.72 -22.67
N THR A 68 3.16 -47.82 -23.62
CA THR A 68 3.29 -48.68 -24.80
C THR A 68 3.25 -47.98 -26.17
N LEU A 69 2.58 -46.83 -26.31
CA LEU A 69 2.33 -46.18 -27.61
C LEU A 69 3.40 -45.14 -28.02
N GLU A 70 4.53 -45.07 -27.31
CA GLU A 70 5.61 -44.08 -27.51
C GLU A 70 5.15 -42.60 -27.50
N TRP A 71 3.97 -42.31 -26.96
CA TRP A 71 3.47 -40.95 -26.86
C TRP A 71 4.22 -40.19 -25.76
N GLN A 72 4.67 -38.99 -26.11
CA GLN A 72 5.43 -38.12 -25.23
C GLN A 72 4.55 -37.57 -24.09
N SER A 73 5.19 -37.16 -22.99
CA SER A 73 4.48 -36.48 -21.91
C SER A 73 3.94 -35.12 -22.38
N ILE A 74 2.76 -34.76 -21.89
CA ILE A 74 2.14 -33.45 -22.14
C ILE A 74 2.21 -32.66 -20.83
N GLU A 75 2.89 -31.51 -20.87
CA GLU A 75 2.93 -30.56 -19.76
C GLU A 75 2.36 -29.22 -20.23
N ILE A 76 1.40 -28.69 -19.48
CA ILE A 76 0.76 -27.41 -19.81
C ILE A 76 0.75 -26.52 -18.58
N GLU A 77 1.37 -25.35 -18.72
CA GLU A 77 1.32 -24.27 -17.73
C GLU A 77 0.29 -23.22 -18.14
N VAL A 78 -0.50 -22.75 -17.17
CA VAL A 78 -1.50 -21.70 -17.31
C VAL A 78 -1.39 -20.73 -16.14
N VAL A 79 -1.46 -19.44 -16.44
CA VAL A 79 -1.64 -18.40 -15.43
C VAL A 79 -3.11 -17.98 -15.41
N GLY A 80 -3.70 -17.94 -14.22
CA GLY A 80 -5.07 -17.54 -13.98
C GLY A 80 -5.19 -16.67 -12.72
N TYR A 81 -6.41 -16.52 -12.22
CA TYR A 81 -6.69 -15.77 -10.99
C TYR A 81 -7.09 -16.68 -9.83
N ARG A 82 -7.69 -17.84 -10.13
CA ARG A 82 -8.10 -18.85 -9.15
C ARG A 82 -7.65 -20.23 -9.60
N LEU A 83 -7.15 -21.04 -8.67
CA LEU A 83 -6.60 -22.36 -8.99
C LEU A 83 -7.61 -23.27 -9.69
N VAL A 84 -8.85 -23.33 -9.21
CA VAL A 84 -9.90 -24.18 -9.81
C VAL A 84 -10.13 -23.82 -11.28
N ASP A 85 -10.22 -22.53 -11.59
CA ASP A 85 -10.45 -22.04 -12.95
C ASP A 85 -9.22 -22.33 -13.83
N ALA A 86 -8.03 -22.13 -13.28
CA ALA A 86 -6.78 -22.41 -13.97
C ALA A 86 -6.59 -23.91 -14.27
N PHE A 87 -7.00 -24.80 -13.37
CA PHE A 87 -7.00 -26.25 -13.60
C PHE A 87 -7.99 -26.67 -14.68
N GLU A 88 -9.20 -26.08 -14.72
CA GLU A 88 -10.16 -26.31 -15.82
C GLU A 88 -9.59 -25.86 -17.17
N VAL A 89 -8.95 -24.68 -17.24
CA VAL A 89 -8.29 -24.20 -18.46
C VAL A 89 -7.13 -25.12 -18.86
N ALA A 90 -6.28 -25.51 -17.91
CA ALA A 90 -5.14 -26.37 -18.18
C ALA A 90 -5.61 -27.74 -18.70
N ALA A 91 -6.67 -28.31 -18.12
CA ALA A 91 -7.27 -29.55 -18.59
C ALA A 91 -7.88 -29.42 -19.99
N LEU A 92 -8.61 -28.33 -20.28
CA LEU A 92 -9.16 -28.08 -21.61
C LEU A 92 -8.03 -27.98 -22.65
N LYS A 93 -6.98 -27.21 -22.36
CA LYS A 93 -5.80 -27.13 -23.23
C LYS A 93 -5.14 -28.51 -23.41
N ALA A 94 -5.06 -29.33 -22.37
CA ALA A 94 -4.48 -30.66 -22.45
C ALA A 94 -5.31 -31.61 -23.32
N ILE A 95 -6.64 -31.54 -23.23
CA ILE A 95 -7.54 -32.27 -24.14
C ILE A 95 -7.27 -31.85 -25.59
N THR A 96 -7.21 -30.54 -25.85
CA THR A 96 -6.98 -30.02 -27.19
C THR A 96 -5.62 -30.46 -27.74
N THR A 97 -4.55 -30.29 -26.96
CA THR A 97 -3.19 -30.73 -27.33
C THR A 97 -3.13 -32.24 -27.58
N PHE A 98 -3.76 -33.05 -26.72
CA PHE A 98 -3.83 -34.49 -26.91
C PHE A 98 -4.53 -34.87 -28.22
N CYS A 99 -5.64 -34.19 -28.54
CA CYS A 99 -6.39 -34.43 -29.78
C CYS A 99 -5.62 -34.01 -31.04
N GLU A 100 -4.79 -32.96 -30.95
CA GLU A 100 -3.92 -32.48 -32.03
C GLU A 100 -2.71 -33.39 -32.24
N GLN A 101 -2.14 -33.95 -31.17
CA GLN A 101 -1.00 -34.86 -31.27
C GLN A 101 -1.38 -36.26 -31.77
N HIS A 102 -2.63 -36.69 -31.56
CA HIS A 102 -3.10 -38.04 -31.88
C HIS A 102 -4.38 -38.08 -32.73
N PRO A 103 -4.44 -37.40 -33.88
CA PRO A 103 -5.67 -37.22 -34.65
C PRO A 103 -6.31 -38.54 -35.10
N ASN A 104 -5.48 -39.49 -35.54
CA ASN A 104 -5.92 -40.82 -35.98
C ASN A 104 -6.45 -41.69 -34.85
N ALA A 105 -5.98 -41.48 -33.61
CA ALA A 105 -6.45 -42.22 -32.45
C ALA A 105 -7.83 -41.68 -32.03
N VAL A 106 -7.99 -40.35 -32.01
CA VAL A 106 -9.22 -39.69 -31.53
C VAL A 106 -10.36 -39.66 -32.54
N VAL A 107 -10.10 -39.89 -33.84
CA VAL A 107 -11.13 -39.84 -34.91
C VAL A 107 -12.29 -40.82 -34.69
N ALA A 108 -12.03 -41.94 -34.00
CA ALA A 108 -13.00 -42.99 -33.74
C ALA A 108 -13.76 -42.80 -32.41
N TYR A 109 -13.46 -41.76 -31.63
CA TYR A 109 -14.01 -41.57 -30.29
C TYR A 109 -14.67 -40.20 -30.13
N PRO A 110 -15.64 -40.05 -29.21
CA PRO A 110 -16.34 -38.78 -29.00
C PRO A 110 -15.42 -37.61 -28.62
N ILE A 111 -14.25 -37.89 -28.02
CA ILE A 111 -13.26 -36.85 -27.69
C ILE A 111 -12.75 -36.11 -28.92
N GLY A 112 -12.70 -36.75 -30.09
CA GLY A 112 -12.29 -36.11 -31.35
C GLY A 112 -13.27 -35.04 -31.84
N LEU A 113 -14.44 -34.91 -31.21
CA LEU A 113 -15.44 -33.87 -31.46
C LEU A 113 -15.23 -32.62 -30.61
N PHE A 114 -14.36 -32.68 -29.60
CA PHE A 114 -14.08 -31.52 -28.76
C PHE A 114 -13.52 -30.40 -29.63
N PRO A 115 -13.90 -29.14 -29.37
CA PRO A 115 -13.49 -28.03 -30.21
C PRO A 115 -11.97 -27.91 -30.31
N ALA A 116 -11.50 -27.69 -31.53
CA ALA A 116 -10.15 -27.22 -31.78
C ALA A 116 -10.00 -25.76 -31.34
N VAL A 117 -8.76 -25.31 -31.17
CA VAL A 117 -8.45 -23.91 -30.83
C VAL A 117 -9.05 -22.93 -31.84
N PHE A 118 -9.19 -23.35 -33.10
CA PHE A 118 -9.72 -22.53 -34.20
C PHE A 118 -11.02 -23.11 -34.78
N ALA A 119 -12.04 -22.26 -34.89
CA ALA A 119 -13.35 -22.63 -35.44
C ALA A 119 -13.30 -23.06 -36.94
N HIS A 120 -12.21 -22.76 -37.64
CA HIS A 120 -11.99 -23.11 -39.04
C HIS A 120 -10.93 -24.20 -39.23
N ASP A 121 -10.59 -24.92 -38.15
CA ASP A 121 -9.68 -26.05 -38.24
C ASP A 121 -10.24 -27.09 -39.21
N ALA A 122 -9.52 -27.31 -40.32
CA ALA A 122 -9.98 -28.16 -41.41
C ALA A 122 -10.11 -29.63 -40.99
N GLU A 123 -9.27 -30.08 -40.05
CA GLU A 123 -9.26 -31.43 -39.52
C GLU A 123 -10.42 -31.66 -38.54
N TRP A 124 -10.72 -30.69 -37.67
CA TRP A 124 -11.92 -30.69 -36.84
C TRP A 124 -13.19 -30.60 -37.69
N THR A 125 -13.21 -29.73 -38.70
CA THR A 125 -14.34 -29.61 -39.63
C THR A 125 -14.57 -30.92 -40.39
N PHE A 126 -13.49 -31.59 -40.80
CA PHE A 126 -13.55 -32.92 -41.41
C PHE A 126 -14.15 -33.95 -40.42
N ARG A 127 -13.61 -34.06 -39.21
CA ARG A 127 -14.11 -34.99 -38.18
C ARG A 127 -15.60 -34.77 -37.86
N THR A 128 -16.02 -33.52 -37.75
CA THR A 128 -17.42 -33.15 -37.45
C THR A 128 -18.36 -33.36 -38.64
N THR A 129 -17.89 -33.20 -39.86
CA THR A 129 -18.69 -33.46 -41.08
C THR A 129 -18.91 -34.95 -41.33
N TYR A 130 -17.92 -35.80 -41.00
CA TYR A 130 -17.98 -37.27 -41.18
C TYR A 130 -18.53 -38.03 -39.96
N LEU A 131 -19.06 -37.30 -38.97
CA LEU A 131 -19.62 -37.77 -37.70
C LEU A 131 -20.80 -38.75 -37.88
N ARG A 132 -21.43 -38.77 -39.07
CA ARG A 132 -22.46 -39.77 -39.46
C ARG A 132 -22.00 -41.22 -39.28
N ARG A 133 -20.68 -41.50 -39.34
CA ARG A 133 -20.12 -42.84 -39.06
C ARG A 133 -20.06 -43.18 -37.57
N LEU A 134 -19.91 -42.20 -36.68
CA LEU A 134 -19.87 -42.39 -35.22
C LEU A 134 -21.26 -42.55 -34.61
N VAL A 135 -22.29 -41.93 -35.22
CA VAL A 135 -23.71 -42.02 -34.79
C VAL A 135 -24.31 -43.42 -35.02
N GLY A 136 -23.60 -44.34 -35.68
CA GLY A 136 -24.01 -45.75 -35.78
C GLY A 136 -23.66 -46.54 -34.51
N ASP A 137 -22.38 -46.88 -34.37
CA ASP A 137 -21.93 -47.89 -33.38
C ASP A 137 -21.66 -47.33 -31.98
N ILE A 138 -21.50 -46.00 -31.82
CA ILE A 138 -21.19 -45.35 -30.53
C ILE A 138 -22.08 -44.13 -30.24
N ALA A 139 -23.32 -44.17 -30.72
CA ALA A 139 -24.25 -43.04 -30.65
C ALA A 139 -24.53 -42.58 -29.21
N GLU A 140 -24.72 -43.55 -28.30
CA GLU A 140 -25.01 -43.26 -26.89
C GLU A 140 -23.80 -42.64 -26.19
N GLU A 141 -22.60 -43.20 -26.39
CA GLU A 141 -21.34 -42.68 -25.86
C GLU A 141 -21.05 -41.28 -26.39
N THR A 142 -21.35 -41.05 -27.67
CA THR A 142 -21.20 -39.75 -28.31
C THR A 142 -22.13 -38.72 -27.69
N LEU A 143 -23.42 -39.03 -27.55
CA LEU A 143 -24.38 -38.14 -26.89
C LEU A 143 -23.99 -37.85 -25.44
N ARG A 144 -23.58 -38.88 -24.70
CA ARG A 144 -23.12 -38.74 -23.31
C ARG A 144 -21.90 -37.83 -23.20
N ALA A 145 -20.90 -38.02 -24.06
CA ALA A 145 -19.70 -37.19 -24.09
C ALA A 145 -20.02 -35.73 -24.44
N VAL A 146 -20.91 -35.49 -25.42
CA VAL A 146 -21.36 -34.15 -25.81
C VAL A 146 -22.10 -33.46 -24.66
N ILE A 147 -23.01 -34.17 -23.96
CA ILE A 147 -23.70 -33.62 -22.78
C ILE A 147 -22.70 -33.27 -21.67
N ARG A 148 -21.73 -34.16 -21.38
CA ARG A 148 -20.68 -33.89 -20.40
C ARG A 148 -19.82 -32.69 -20.78
N TYR A 149 -19.44 -32.57 -22.05
CA TYR A 149 -18.72 -31.42 -22.57
C TYR A 149 -19.52 -30.12 -22.39
N MET A 150 -20.79 -30.11 -22.78
CA MET A 150 -21.66 -28.93 -22.63
C MET A 150 -21.81 -28.52 -21.17
N ASN A 151 -21.97 -29.48 -20.25
CA ASN A 151 -22.04 -29.21 -18.82
C ASN A 151 -20.72 -28.67 -18.27
N ALA A 152 -19.58 -29.26 -18.65
CA ALA A 152 -18.26 -28.77 -18.28
C ALA A 152 -18.03 -27.35 -18.80
N GLN A 153 -18.39 -27.09 -20.05
CA GLN A 153 -18.29 -25.76 -20.66
C GLN A 153 -19.20 -24.74 -19.97
N TYR A 154 -20.44 -25.09 -19.64
CA TYR A 154 -21.33 -24.21 -18.88
C TYR A 154 -20.75 -23.86 -17.52
N ARG A 155 -20.29 -24.86 -16.76
CA ARG A 155 -19.65 -24.66 -15.45
C ARG A 155 -18.40 -23.80 -15.56
N PHE A 156 -17.58 -24.05 -16.57
CA PHE A 156 -16.38 -23.26 -16.84
C PHE A 156 -16.71 -21.79 -17.16
N GLN A 157 -17.76 -21.53 -17.94
CA GLN A 157 -18.24 -20.16 -18.17
C GLN A 157 -18.74 -19.50 -16.89
N SER A 158 -19.49 -20.22 -16.03
CA SER A 158 -19.92 -19.70 -14.73
C SER A 158 -18.75 -19.40 -13.77
N LEU A 159 -17.68 -20.21 -13.82
CA LEU A 159 -16.45 -19.97 -13.08
C LEU A 159 -15.75 -18.69 -13.57
N LYS A 160 -15.56 -18.57 -14.90
CA LYS A 160 -15.00 -17.36 -15.52
C LYS A 160 -15.79 -16.10 -15.21
N GLN A 161 -17.13 -16.17 -15.25
CA GLN A 161 -17.98 -15.03 -14.93
C GLN A 161 -17.75 -14.57 -13.49
N ARG A 162 -17.76 -15.49 -12.51
CA ARG A 162 -17.48 -15.14 -11.11
C ARG A 162 -16.09 -14.54 -10.92
N CYS A 163 -15.08 -15.11 -11.55
CA CYS A 163 -13.73 -14.55 -11.52
C CYS A 163 -13.69 -13.12 -12.10
N MET A 164 -14.44 -12.86 -13.17
CA MET A 164 -14.53 -11.52 -13.76
C MET A 164 -15.26 -10.55 -12.83
N ASP A 165 -16.34 -10.99 -12.19
CA ASP A 165 -17.07 -10.18 -11.20
C ASP A 165 -16.16 -9.83 -10.01
N ASP A 166 -15.39 -10.79 -9.48
CA ASP A 166 -14.40 -10.59 -8.42
C ASP A 166 -13.34 -9.55 -8.84
N MET A 167 -12.85 -9.63 -10.09
CA MET A 167 -11.87 -8.68 -10.62
C MET A 167 -12.44 -7.28 -10.83
N VAL A 168 -13.71 -7.15 -11.22
CA VAL A 168 -14.39 -5.86 -11.34
C VAL A 168 -14.54 -5.21 -9.97
N ASN A 169 -14.94 -5.98 -8.95
CA ASN A 169 -15.04 -5.48 -7.58
C ASN A 169 -13.68 -5.00 -7.07
N LEU A 170 -12.63 -5.80 -7.26
CA LEU A 170 -11.27 -5.42 -6.86
C LEU A 170 -10.80 -4.13 -7.56
N ALA A 171 -11.08 -3.98 -8.86
CA ALA A 171 -10.75 -2.77 -9.60
C ALA A 171 -11.51 -1.53 -9.10
N GLN A 172 -12.79 -1.70 -8.72
CA GLN A 172 -13.59 -0.63 -8.13
C GLN A 172 -13.07 -0.21 -6.76
N ASP A 173 -12.66 -1.17 -5.93
CA ASP A 173 -12.06 -0.90 -4.61
C ASP A 173 -10.76 -0.11 -4.74
N PHE A 174 -9.87 -0.54 -5.64
CA PHE A 174 -8.64 0.21 -5.93
C PHE A 174 -8.93 1.62 -6.46
N HIS A 175 -9.90 1.77 -7.35
CA HIS A 175 -10.29 3.08 -7.85
C HIS A 175 -10.80 4.00 -6.73
N ARG A 176 -11.62 3.48 -5.81
CA ARG A 176 -12.12 4.23 -4.66
C ARG A 176 -11.00 4.67 -3.73
N ASP A 177 -10.04 3.80 -3.43
CA ASP A 177 -8.87 4.12 -2.60
C ASP A 177 -8.00 5.21 -3.26
N LEU A 178 -7.76 5.11 -4.57
CA LEU A 178 -7.02 6.12 -5.32
C LEU A 178 -7.72 7.48 -5.28
N THR A 179 -9.04 7.53 -5.49
CA THR A 179 -9.81 8.79 -5.40
C THR A 179 -9.71 9.40 -4.00
N LEU A 180 -9.83 8.59 -2.94
CA LEU A 180 -9.70 9.09 -1.56
C LEU A 180 -8.31 9.69 -1.31
N LYS A 181 -7.25 9.04 -1.81
CA LYS A 181 -5.88 9.56 -1.70
C LYS A 181 -5.68 10.83 -2.51
N ASP A 182 -6.29 10.94 -3.70
CA ASP A 182 -6.25 12.15 -4.51
C ASP A 182 -6.91 13.33 -3.79
N ASP A 183 -8.07 13.10 -3.16
CA ASP A 183 -8.75 14.09 -2.32
C ASP A 183 -7.87 14.55 -1.14
N GLN A 184 -7.18 13.61 -0.48
CA GLN A 184 -6.23 13.92 0.61
C GLN A 184 -5.04 14.75 0.12
N ILE A 185 -4.45 14.38 -1.02
CA ILE A 185 -3.34 15.12 -1.64
C ILE A 185 -3.79 16.53 -1.99
N HIS A 186 -4.99 16.67 -2.57
CA HIS A 186 -5.55 17.98 -2.89
C HIS A 186 -5.74 18.84 -1.64
N SER A 187 -6.31 18.28 -0.56
CA SER A 187 -6.47 18.99 0.71
C SER A 187 -5.14 19.43 1.32
N LEU A 188 -4.13 18.54 1.34
CA LEU A 188 -2.78 18.88 1.78
C LEU A 188 -2.16 19.98 0.91
N GLY A 189 -2.37 19.93 -0.40
CA GLY A 189 -1.93 20.94 -1.35
C GLY A 189 -2.53 22.33 -1.06
N GLN A 190 -3.82 22.40 -0.73
CA GLN A 190 -4.46 23.64 -0.30
C GLN A 190 -3.87 24.17 1.01
N GLY A 191 -3.60 23.28 1.97
CA GLY A 191 -2.95 23.64 3.23
C GLY A 191 -1.53 24.17 3.04
N ILE A 192 -0.76 23.60 2.10
CA ILE A 192 0.56 24.11 1.71
C ILE A 192 0.44 25.51 1.14
N ALA A 193 -0.43 25.72 0.14
CA ALA A 193 -0.61 27.03 -0.49
C ALA A 193 -1.06 28.13 0.50
N GLY A 194 -1.90 27.78 1.47
CA GLY A 194 -2.32 28.70 2.54
C GLY A 194 -1.15 29.11 3.46
N ARG A 195 -0.29 28.15 3.82
CA ARG A 195 0.92 28.43 4.60
C ARG A 195 1.92 29.27 3.82
N ASP A 196 2.11 28.99 2.53
CA ASP A 196 3.00 29.77 1.66
C ASP A 196 2.56 31.24 1.58
N THR A 197 1.24 31.47 1.51
CA THR A 197 0.68 32.84 1.55
C THR A 197 0.97 33.53 2.88
N THR A 198 0.84 32.80 4.00
CA THR A 198 1.12 33.34 5.35
C THR A 198 2.60 33.66 5.52
N ILE A 199 3.49 32.76 5.06
CA ILE A 199 4.94 32.97 5.06
C ILE A 199 5.28 34.23 4.26
N GLY A 200 4.74 34.38 3.05
CA GLY A 200 4.98 35.58 2.24
C GLY A 200 4.52 36.87 2.92
N HIS A 201 3.41 36.84 3.67
CA HIS A 201 2.99 38.00 4.47
C HIS A 201 3.96 38.32 5.61
N LEU A 202 4.43 37.30 6.34
CA LEU A 202 5.40 37.48 7.42
C LEU A 202 6.75 37.99 6.91
N GLU A 203 7.22 37.52 5.74
CA GLU A 203 8.43 38.02 5.10
C GLU A 203 8.33 39.53 4.79
N VAL A 204 7.17 39.99 4.30
CA VAL A 204 6.93 41.42 4.08
C VAL A 204 6.96 42.20 5.41
N GLN A 205 6.31 41.69 6.47
CA GLN A 205 6.33 42.35 7.78
C GLN A 205 7.76 42.44 8.36
N ILE A 206 8.56 41.40 8.20
CA ILE A 206 9.96 41.40 8.64
C ILE A 206 10.75 42.48 7.89
N LEU A 207 10.58 42.57 6.56
CA LEU A 207 11.24 43.59 5.74
C LEU A 207 10.85 45.03 6.13
N GLU A 208 9.57 45.25 6.44
CA GLU A 208 9.09 46.52 6.98
C GLU A 208 9.70 46.83 8.36
N GLY A 209 9.78 45.83 9.23
CA GLY A 209 10.43 45.92 10.54
C GLY A 209 11.92 46.29 10.44
N ASP A 210 12.67 45.62 9.55
CA ASP A 210 14.07 45.91 9.29
C ASP A 210 14.28 47.35 8.82
N THR A 211 13.37 47.87 7.99
CA THR A 211 13.40 49.27 7.53
C THR A 211 13.21 50.24 8.70
N GLN A 212 12.29 49.95 9.62
CA GLN A 212 12.07 50.79 10.81
C GLN A 212 13.25 50.75 11.78
N ILE A 213 13.87 49.57 11.97
CA ILE A 213 15.07 49.42 12.79
C ILE A 213 16.21 50.26 12.21
N LEU A 214 16.43 50.20 10.89
CA LEU A 214 17.44 51.03 10.22
C LEU A 214 17.19 52.53 10.46
N GLN A 215 15.95 52.99 10.34
CA GLN A 215 15.59 54.38 10.61
C GLN A 215 15.87 54.77 12.07
N ARG A 216 15.54 53.90 13.03
CA ARG A 216 15.81 54.16 14.46
C ARG A 216 17.30 54.22 14.75
N ASN A 217 18.10 53.34 14.14
CA ASN A 217 19.56 53.37 14.30
C ASN A 217 20.14 54.71 13.85
N ILE A 218 19.69 55.26 12.72
CA ILE A 218 20.11 56.59 12.24
C ILE A 218 19.79 57.69 13.28
N VAL A 219 18.61 57.62 13.91
CA VAL A 219 18.22 58.60 14.93
C VAL A 219 19.05 58.44 16.20
N ILE A 220 19.35 57.21 16.61
CA ILE A 220 20.20 56.91 17.77
C ILE A 220 21.60 57.47 17.53
N ASP A 221 22.23 57.17 16.39
CA ASP A 221 23.56 57.68 16.03
C ASP A 221 23.63 59.22 16.15
N PHE A 222 22.59 59.92 15.66
CA PHE A 222 22.48 61.38 15.76
C PHE A 222 22.30 61.90 17.20
N LEU A 223 21.53 61.18 18.03
CA LEU A 223 21.35 61.55 19.44
C LEU A 223 22.61 61.28 20.25
N GLU A 224 23.34 60.20 19.95
CA GLU A 224 24.63 59.89 20.58
C GLU A 224 25.68 60.97 20.29
N GLU A 225 25.73 61.47 19.04
CA GLU A 225 26.60 62.61 18.68
C GLU A 225 26.25 63.88 19.47
N GLN A 226 24.96 64.23 19.57
CA GLN A 226 24.54 65.39 20.39
C GLN A 226 24.88 65.25 21.88
N VAL A 227 24.72 64.05 22.45
CA VAL A 227 25.09 63.79 23.85
C VAL A 227 26.60 63.89 24.04
N HIS A 228 27.38 63.45 23.06
CA HIS A 228 28.84 63.60 23.10
C HIS A 228 29.27 65.07 23.12
N ASP A 229 28.72 65.89 22.23
CA ASP A 229 28.99 67.33 22.15
C ASP A 229 28.64 68.05 23.47
N LEU A 230 27.45 67.78 24.02
CA LEU A 230 27.00 68.35 25.29
C LEU A 230 27.89 67.94 26.48
N ASN A 231 28.33 66.68 26.53
CA ASN A 231 29.24 66.22 27.57
C ASN A 231 30.61 66.89 27.47
N GLN A 232 31.10 67.15 26.26
CA GLN A 232 32.33 67.90 26.04
C GLN A 232 32.19 69.35 26.54
N GLU A 233 31.11 70.04 26.17
CA GLU A 233 30.84 71.41 26.62
C GLU A 233 30.69 71.49 28.15
N LEU A 234 30.04 70.50 28.77
CA LEU A 234 29.95 70.39 30.22
C LEU A 234 31.34 70.19 30.86
N GLY A 235 32.18 69.32 30.28
CA GLY A 235 33.56 69.10 30.74
C GLY A 235 34.40 70.37 30.66
N ASP A 236 34.31 71.12 29.56
CA ASP A 236 34.98 72.40 29.38
C ASP A 236 34.52 73.44 30.42
N ALA A 237 33.21 73.52 30.67
CA ALA A 237 32.63 74.41 31.68
C ALA A 237 33.09 74.06 33.11
N LEU A 238 33.15 72.77 33.45
CA LEU A 238 33.66 72.30 34.74
C LEU A 238 35.15 72.64 34.92
N GLY A 239 35.97 72.41 33.89
CA GLY A 239 37.39 72.77 33.90
C GLY A 239 37.60 74.29 34.07
N HIS A 240 36.75 75.12 33.43
CA HIS A 240 36.76 76.56 33.64
C HIS A 240 36.45 76.96 35.09
N ILE A 241 35.51 76.28 35.76
CA ILE A 241 35.18 76.51 37.18
C ILE A 241 36.37 76.13 38.07
N GLU A 242 37.00 74.99 37.83
CA GLU A 242 38.18 74.53 38.57
C GLU A 242 39.33 75.53 38.45
N MET A 243 39.61 76.04 37.25
CA MET A 243 40.61 77.09 37.02
C MET A 243 40.31 78.39 37.81
N LEU A 244 39.03 78.78 37.92
CA LEU A 244 38.61 79.94 38.72
C LEU A 244 38.75 79.69 40.23
N GLN A 245 38.58 78.43 40.68
CA GLN A 245 38.81 78.02 42.07
C GLN A 245 40.31 77.95 42.41
N GLU A 246 41.15 77.44 41.50
CA GLU A 246 42.61 77.43 41.66
C GLU A 246 43.21 78.84 41.64
N GLN A 247 42.69 79.76 40.81
CA GLN A 247 43.10 81.18 40.87
C GLN A 247 42.74 81.86 42.20
N GLN A 248 41.78 81.32 42.96
CA GLN A 248 41.45 81.80 44.30
C GLN A 248 42.34 81.21 45.41
N MET A 249 43.23 80.27 45.11
CA MET A 249 44.12 79.62 46.08
C MET A 249 45.60 79.80 45.64
N SER A 250 46.37 80.78 46.13
CA SER A 250 47.15 80.70 47.41
C SER A 250 48.08 81.94 47.63
N PRO A 251 48.69 82.19 48.84
CA PRO A 251 48.89 81.24 49.94
C PRO A 251 48.46 81.67 51.35
N LEU A 252 47.98 80.70 52.13
CA LEU A 252 48.47 80.46 53.49
C LEU A 252 48.17 79.03 53.98
N VAL A 253 49.24 78.22 53.94
CA VAL A 253 49.73 77.29 54.98
C VAL A 253 48.90 76.06 55.38
N LEU A 254 49.43 74.94 54.90
CA LEU A 254 49.63 73.59 55.48
C LEU A 254 49.47 73.43 57.01
N ASN A 255 48.76 72.36 57.40
CA ASN A 255 49.13 71.45 58.50
C ASN A 255 48.34 70.15 58.25
N GLU A 256 48.89 69.16 57.56
CA GLU A 256 49.62 67.99 58.10
C GLU A 256 48.89 67.27 59.25
N LEU A 257 48.44 66.05 58.96
CA LEU A 257 48.84 64.76 59.56
C LEU A 257 47.94 63.67 58.92
N GLU A 258 48.46 62.92 57.94
CA GLU A 258 49.05 61.57 58.09
C GLU A 258 47.99 60.50 58.41
N GLU A 259 47.54 59.76 57.39
CA GLU A 259 47.98 58.41 56.99
C GLU A 259 47.14 57.32 57.69
N GLU A 260 46.38 56.54 56.91
CA GLU A 260 46.63 55.10 56.79
C GLU A 260 45.79 54.45 55.66
N GLU A 261 46.43 53.47 55.04
CA GLU A 261 46.05 52.68 53.87
C GLU A 261 44.94 51.63 54.12
N GLU A 262 44.60 50.96 53.01
CA GLU A 262 44.06 49.61 52.89
C GLU A 262 42.54 49.45 52.80
N GLY A 263 42.09 49.29 51.54
CA GLY A 263 41.68 47.97 51.09
C GLY A 263 40.34 47.45 51.61
N SER A 264 39.29 47.67 50.83
CA SER A 264 38.50 46.54 50.30
C SER A 264 37.55 47.03 49.21
N GLU A 265 37.70 46.45 48.03
CA GLU A 265 36.60 46.24 47.09
C GLU A 265 35.35 45.78 47.85
N LYS A 266 34.20 46.39 47.57
CA LYS A 266 32.91 45.71 47.48
C LYS A 266 31.90 46.59 46.75
N GLU A 267 31.50 46.05 45.62
CA GLU A 267 30.37 46.38 44.74
C GLU A 267 29.24 47.22 45.38
N PRO A 268 28.65 48.19 44.64
CA PRO A 268 27.25 48.47 44.87
C PRO A 268 26.47 47.19 44.56
N GLU A 269 25.82 46.62 45.57
CA GLU A 269 24.87 45.51 45.40
C GLU A 269 23.98 45.80 44.19
N GLU A 270 24.04 44.90 43.21
CA GLU A 270 23.04 44.77 42.17
C GLU A 270 21.68 44.79 42.87
N ILE A 271 20.88 45.81 42.56
CA ILE A 271 19.44 45.67 42.70
C ILE A 271 19.03 44.60 41.71
N GLU A 272 19.00 43.36 42.19
CA GLU A 272 18.41 42.21 41.51
C GLU A 272 16.93 42.52 41.28
N GLY A 273 16.67 43.16 40.15
CA GLY A 273 15.36 43.35 39.58
C GLY A 273 14.85 42.04 39.03
N VAL A 274 14.51 41.08 39.90
CA VAL A 274 13.57 40.01 39.55
C VAL A 274 12.17 40.60 39.56
N SER A 275 11.81 41.24 38.46
CA SER A 275 10.41 41.32 38.03
C SER A 275 10.18 40.24 36.97
N GLU A 276 10.13 38.99 37.43
CA GLU A 276 9.41 37.95 36.70
C GLU A 276 7.92 38.30 36.78
N ILE A 277 7.44 38.92 35.72
CA ILE A 277 6.05 38.88 35.30
C ILE A 277 5.79 37.48 34.73
N ASP A 278 5.44 36.53 35.59
CA ASP A 278 4.63 35.39 35.18
C ASP A 278 3.18 35.69 35.58
N SER A 279 2.51 36.41 34.67
CA SER A 279 1.07 36.32 34.57
C SER A 279 0.73 35.07 33.79
N GLU A 280 0.34 34.00 34.48
CA GLU A 280 -1.02 33.52 34.30
C GLU A 280 -1.48 32.69 35.50
N HIS A 281 -2.70 32.99 35.92
CA HIS A 281 -3.47 32.26 36.89
C HIS A 281 -3.54 30.76 36.60
N GLY A 282 -3.32 29.98 37.66
CA GLY A 282 -4.35 29.09 38.19
C GLY A 282 -4.49 27.74 37.50
N ASP A 283 -3.88 26.73 38.12
CA ASP A 283 -4.47 25.40 38.20
C ASP A 283 -5.93 25.46 38.67
N PRO A 284 -6.74 24.48 38.24
CA PRO A 284 -7.42 23.70 39.27
C PRO A 284 -6.86 22.28 39.38
N GLU A 285 -6.53 21.99 40.63
CA GLU A 285 -6.54 20.71 41.32
C GLU A 285 -7.72 19.74 40.96
N PRO A 286 -7.65 18.49 41.46
CA PRO A 286 -8.29 17.31 40.87
C PRO A 286 -9.63 16.87 41.50
N ASN A 287 -10.38 16.06 40.72
CA ASN A 287 -11.35 14.97 41.04
C ASN A 287 -12.62 15.29 41.88
N PRO A 288 -13.77 14.59 41.73
CA PRO A 288 -13.91 13.12 41.71
C PRO A 288 -15.01 12.50 40.79
N GLN A 289 -15.03 11.16 40.87
CA GLN A 289 -15.88 10.09 40.31
C GLN A 289 -17.40 10.34 40.21
N ASP A 290 -18.04 9.64 39.25
CA ASP A 290 -19.06 8.59 39.49
C ASP A 290 -19.62 8.12 38.11
N ASP A 291 -19.30 6.89 37.72
CA ASP A 291 -20.20 5.72 37.72
C ASP A 291 -21.24 5.71 36.58
N ASP A 292 -21.02 4.88 35.55
CA ASP A 292 -21.79 3.64 35.40
C ASP A 292 -21.56 2.95 34.03
N SER A 293 -21.24 1.65 34.10
CA SER A 293 -21.69 0.58 33.19
C SER A 293 -21.18 0.59 31.72
N SER A 294 -20.68 -0.48 31.10
CA SER A 294 -20.83 -1.92 31.29
C SER A 294 -19.91 -2.66 30.30
N SER A 295 -19.30 -3.77 30.75
CA SER A 295 -19.08 -5.07 30.06
C SER A 295 -18.71 -5.13 28.55
N GLY A 296 -17.74 -5.91 28.07
CA GLY A 296 -17.06 -7.05 28.66
C GLY A 296 -16.15 -7.76 27.65
N SER A 297 -15.24 -8.57 28.20
CA SER A 297 -14.59 -9.67 27.48
C SER A 297 -15.40 -10.96 27.65
N ALA A 298 -15.20 -11.89 26.70
CA ALA A 298 -15.57 -13.31 26.68
C ALA A 298 -16.84 -13.73 25.90
N SER A 299 -16.60 -14.38 24.74
CA SER A 299 -16.90 -15.79 24.49
C SER A 299 -18.24 -16.36 25.00
N SER A 300 -19.15 -16.73 24.08
CA SER A 300 -19.97 -17.97 24.11
C SER A 300 -20.77 -18.07 22.79
N VAL A 301 -20.48 -19.04 21.91
CA VAL A 301 -21.26 -20.27 21.69
C VAL A 301 -22.79 -20.07 21.59
N GLY A 302 -23.37 -20.31 20.40
CA GLY A 302 -24.61 -21.08 20.26
C GLY A 302 -25.82 -20.47 19.52
N ASN A 303 -26.09 -21.01 18.32
CA ASN A 303 -27.38 -21.44 17.76
C ASN A 303 -28.54 -20.48 17.35
N LEU A 304 -28.91 -20.63 16.07
CA LEU A 304 -30.24 -20.95 15.49
C LEU A 304 -31.43 -19.97 15.58
N ASP A 305 -32.03 -19.81 14.39
CA ASP A 305 -33.44 -19.67 14.00
C ASP A 305 -34.14 -18.29 13.82
N ASN A 306 -34.78 -18.20 12.64
CA ASN A 306 -35.91 -17.36 12.16
C ASN A 306 -35.65 -15.84 11.94
N PHE A 307 -35.91 -15.22 10.77
CA PHE A 307 -36.83 -15.47 9.64
C PHE A 307 -36.16 -15.11 8.30
#